data_AF-A0A2M7K4U7-F1
#
_entry.id   AF-A0A2M7K4U7-F1
#
_cell.length_a   1.000
_cell.length_b   1.000
_cell.length_c   1.000
_cell.angle_alpha   90.00
_cell.angle_beta   90.00
_cell.angle_gamma   90.00
#
_symmetry.space_group_name_H-M   'P 1'
#
loop_
_entity.id
_entity.type
_entity.pdbx_description
1 polymer ?
#
loop_
_entity_poly.entity_id
_entity_poly.type
_entity_poly.pdbx_seq_one_letter_code
_entity_poly.pdbx_strand_id
1 'polypeptide(L)'
;MANRETLQKTLNANYDLDFFHRNVLQQVFGNSLTLASVPEKRNINASEERLIKSVKKYGTVALTDYRELDLYDVELAENVVIERSRVSIGAAIKKYIFGNNAVLVNFHYQNKPEKSWRLSFIAKEQQIEDGEIIKGETNPKRYTYILGHNETCRTAAERFAKLSMEPEFTIDKLKDAFSVEKLSKTFFDEYKQHYLDFVEHLNKRNIKSSVFNGDEKAIRDFAKKLLGRIVFLYFIQKKGWLGASNTKYADGSPNFLEELFIASGKNESFYHDWLKKLFYDTLNNQSRNEDAFKLPDGEIVRIPFLNGGLFEDNDPKGILTFPPKLFADLFEFFKTYNFTIYEDSPDDHTLAVDPEMLGHIFENLLEDNKDKGAYYTPKEIVHYMCQ
;
A
#
# COMPACT_ATOMS: atom_id res chain seq x y z
N MET A 1 -12.42 24.05 4.81
CA MET A 1 -11.45 23.21 4.09
C MET A 1 -10.69 22.40 5.12
N ALA A 2 -10.64 21.07 4.95
CA ALA A 2 -10.02 20.20 5.93
C ALA A 2 -8.49 20.35 5.89
N ASN A 3 -7.87 20.48 7.07
CA ASN A 3 -6.41 20.53 7.19
C ASN A 3 -5.83 19.11 7.06
N ARG A 4 -4.91 18.91 6.11
CA ARG A 4 -4.29 17.61 5.83
C ARG A 4 -3.58 17.00 7.05
N GLU A 5 -2.84 17.78 7.82
CA GLU A 5 -2.10 17.29 9.00
C GLU A 5 -3.06 16.85 10.11
N THR A 6 -4.14 17.62 10.33
CA THR A 6 -5.21 17.23 11.26
C THR A 6 -5.90 15.94 10.83
N LEU A 7 -6.20 15.81 9.54
CA LEU A 7 -6.78 14.58 8.97
C LEU A 7 -5.83 13.39 9.18
N GLN A 8 -4.55 13.53 8.82
CA GLN A 8 -3.56 12.47 8.96
C GLN A 8 -3.41 12.03 10.41
N LYS A 9 -3.28 12.98 11.35
CA LYS A 9 -3.22 12.69 12.78
C LYS A 9 -4.45 11.95 13.27
N THR A 10 -5.64 12.32 12.78
CA THR A 10 -6.89 11.67 13.17
C THR A 10 -6.96 10.24 12.63
N LEU A 11 -6.59 10.04 11.37
CA LEU A 11 -6.61 8.75 10.70
C LEU A 11 -5.55 7.78 11.25
N ASN A 12 -4.42 8.31 11.75
CA ASN A 12 -3.40 7.57 12.49
C ASN A 12 -3.85 7.15 13.90
N ALA A 13 -4.82 7.84 14.50
CA ALA A 13 -5.23 7.54 15.86
C ALA A 13 -6.05 6.25 15.95
N ASN A 14 -6.28 5.78 17.18
CA ASN A 14 -7.27 4.73 17.43
C ASN A 14 -8.64 5.19 16.97
N TYR A 15 -9.40 4.26 16.41
CA TYR A 15 -10.75 4.56 15.99
C TYR A 15 -11.62 4.95 17.19
N ASP A 16 -12.20 6.15 17.09
CA ASP A 16 -13.24 6.66 17.96
C ASP A 16 -14.24 7.42 17.10
N LEU A 17 -15.52 7.06 17.19
CA LEU A 17 -16.55 7.56 16.27
C LEU A 17 -16.73 9.08 16.40
N ASP A 18 -16.72 9.63 17.61
CA ASP A 18 -16.89 11.06 17.86
C ASP A 18 -15.67 11.87 17.40
N PHE A 19 -14.48 11.32 17.57
CA PHE A 19 -13.24 11.90 17.09
C PHE A 19 -13.16 11.88 15.56
N PHE A 20 -13.53 10.75 14.93
CA PHE A 20 -13.60 10.60 13.48
C PHE A 20 -14.64 11.52 12.86
N HIS A 21 -15.83 11.61 13.48
CA HIS A 21 -16.87 12.53 13.05
C HIS A 21 -16.36 13.97 13.03
N ARG A 22 -15.88 14.49 14.16
CA ARG A 22 -15.52 15.91 14.29
C ARG A 22 -14.35 16.33 13.41
N ASN A 23 -13.36 15.46 13.28
CA ASN A 23 -12.08 15.80 12.64
C ASN A 23 -11.97 15.31 11.19
N VAL A 24 -12.79 14.35 10.76
CA VAL A 24 -12.84 13.88 9.37
C VAL A 24 -14.17 14.21 8.72
N LEU A 25 -15.27 13.58 9.15
CA LEU A 25 -16.55 13.67 8.43
C LEU A 25 -17.09 15.09 8.35
N GLN A 26 -17.12 15.81 9.48
CA GLN A 26 -17.61 17.19 9.53
C GLN A 26 -16.71 18.15 8.74
N GLN A 27 -15.40 17.89 8.71
CA GLN A 27 -14.43 18.72 7.99
C GLN A 27 -14.51 18.51 6.47
N VAL A 28 -14.85 17.29 6.05
CA VAL A 28 -14.92 16.91 4.63
C VAL A 28 -16.29 17.18 4.05
N PHE A 29 -17.37 16.73 4.69
CA PHE A 29 -18.72 16.77 4.14
C PHE A 29 -19.55 17.97 4.62
N GLY A 30 -19.11 18.69 5.65
CA GLY A 30 -19.73 19.92 6.10
C GLY A 30 -21.24 19.78 6.35
N ASN A 31 -22.03 20.60 5.67
CA ASN A 31 -23.49 20.63 5.82
C ASN A 31 -24.21 19.45 5.16
N SER A 32 -23.54 18.69 4.30
CA SER A 32 -24.12 17.50 3.68
C SER A 32 -24.21 16.31 4.65
N LEU A 33 -23.48 16.37 5.77
CA LEU A 33 -23.48 15.32 6.78
C LEU A 33 -24.70 15.44 7.71
N THR A 34 -25.43 14.33 7.87
CA THR A 34 -26.51 14.20 8.85
C THR A 34 -26.23 13.00 9.75
N LEU A 35 -26.14 13.20 11.07
CA LEU A 35 -25.97 12.12 12.02
C LEU A 35 -27.29 11.71 12.67
N ALA A 36 -27.43 10.41 12.93
CA ALA A 36 -28.51 9.88 13.74
C ALA A 36 -28.28 10.25 15.21
N SER A 37 -29.32 10.69 15.90
CA SER A 37 -29.27 10.94 17.36
C SER A 37 -28.98 9.66 18.16
N VAL A 38 -29.42 8.51 17.66
CA VAL A 38 -29.07 7.18 18.15
C VAL A 38 -28.72 6.30 16.96
N PRO A 39 -27.52 5.69 16.90
CA PRO A 39 -27.17 4.78 15.82
C PRO A 39 -28.12 3.59 15.73
N GLU A 40 -28.63 3.32 14.52
CA GLU A 40 -29.57 2.24 14.25
C GLU A 40 -28.82 0.91 14.16
N LYS A 41 -29.09 -0.01 15.10
CA LYS A 41 -28.49 -1.35 15.09
C LYS A 41 -29.07 -2.18 13.94
N ARG A 42 -28.19 -2.88 13.22
CA ARG A 42 -28.57 -3.85 12.18
C ARG A 42 -28.43 -5.28 12.70
N ASN A 43 -29.30 -6.16 12.21
CA ASN A 43 -29.30 -7.56 12.57
C ASN A 43 -28.14 -8.32 11.92
N ILE A 44 -27.39 -9.05 12.73
CA ILE A 44 -26.30 -9.94 12.34
C ILE A 44 -26.83 -11.37 12.44
N ASN A 45 -26.47 -12.23 11.48
CA ASN A 45 -26.86 -13.65 11.53
C ASN A 45 -25.82 -14.50 12.27
N ALA A 46 -26.19 -15.74 12.61
CA ALA A 46 -25.32 -16.64 13.39
C ALA A 46 -23.98 -16.97 12.71
N SER A 47 -23.89 -16.92 11.37
CA SER A 47 -22.62 -17.13 10.67
C SER A 47 -21.70 -15.92 10.72
N GLU A 48 -22.26 -14.71 10.79
CA GLU A 48 -21.52 -13.44 10.90
C GLU A 48 -21.03 -13.13 12.32
N GLU A 49 -21.72 -13.61 13.37
CA GLU A 49 -21.36 -13.38 14.78
C GLU A 49 -19.94 -13.85 15.14
N ARG A 50 -19.37 -14.79 14.37
CA ARG A 50 -17.98 -15.24 14.52
C ARG A 50 -16.95 -14.17 14.15
N LEU A 51 -17.36 -13.16 13.37
CA LEU A 51 -16.49 -12.13 12.82
C LEU A 51 -16.91 -10.72 13.26
N ILE A 52 -18.19 -10.50 13.52
CA ILE A 52 -18.76 -9.17 13.75
C ILE A 52 -19.55 -9.17 15.06
N LYS A 53 -19.21 -8.24 15.95
CA LYS A 53 -19.88 -8.01 17.22
C LYS A 53 -21.07 -7.07 17.08
N SER A 54 -20.95 -6.02 16.26
CA SER A 54 -22.06 -5.10 16.02
C SER A 54 -21.97 -4.39 14.66
N VAL A 55 -23.13 -4.04 14.10
CA VAL A 55 -23.27 -3.20 12.90
C VAL A 55 -24.28 -2.10 13.21
N LYS A 56 -23.89 -0.84 13.02
CA LYS A 56 -24.73 0.32 13.32
C LYS A 56 -24.69 1.33 12.17
N LYS A 57 -25.85 1.76 11.69
CA LYS A 57 -25.95 2.95 10.81
C LYS A 57 -25.96 4.19 11.70
N TYR A 58 -24.99 5.08 11.55
CA TYR A 58 -24.86 6.25 12.42
C TYR A 58 -25.13 7.59 11.72
N GLY A 59 -25.31 7.59 10.41
CA GLY A 59 -25.65 8.81 9.67
C GLY A 59 -25.71 8.60 8.16
N THR A 60 -25.89 9.71 7.46
CA THR A 60 -25.89 9.80 6.00
C THR A 60 -25.14 11.04 5.54
N VAL A 61 -24.67 11.02 4.29
CA VAL A 61 -24.19 12.21 3.58
C VAL A 61 -25.04 12.39 2.32
N ALA A 62 -25.66 13.56 2.19
CA ALA A 62 -26.38 13.94 0.98
C ALA A 62 -25.40 14.25 -0.16
N LEU A 63 -25.58 13.58 -1.31
CA LEU A 63 -24.75 13.78 -2.49
C LEU A 63 -25.47 14.67 -3.51
N THR A 64 -24.71 15.42 -4.30
CA THR A 64 -25.22 16.38 -5.29
C THR A 64 -25.98 15.71 -6.44
N ASP A 65 -25.73 14.41 -6.67
CA ASP A 65 -26.39 13.59 -7.69
C ASP A 65 -27.70 12.93 -7.21
N TYR A 66 -28.33 13.51 -6.17
CA TYR A 66 -29.57 13.02 -5.54
C TYR A 66 -29.46 11.61 -4.92
N ARG A 67 -28.24 11.14 -4.67
CA ARG A 67 -27.98 9.91 -3.91
C ARG A 67 -27.65 10.21 -2.45
N GLU A 68 -27.70 9.18 -1.64
CA GLU A 68 -27.22 9.22 -0.26
C GLU A 68 -26.06 8.24 -0.08
N LEU A 69 -25.07 8.67 0.71
CA LEU A 69 -24.00 7.82 1.22
C LEU A 69 -24.33 7.44 2.66
N ASP A 70 -24.63 6.17 2.91
CA ASP A 70 -24.90 5.69 4.25
C ASP A 70 -23.61 5.47 5.04
N LEU A 71 -23.62 5.86 6.32
CA LEU A 71 -22.47 5.74 7.20
C LEU A 71 -22.67 4.61 8.21
N TYR A 72 -21.75 3.63 8.20
CA TYR A 72 -21.81 2.45 9.04
C TYR A 72 -20.58 2.30 9.94
N ASP A 73 -20.85 1.89 11.17
CA ASP A 73 -19.87 1.54 12.20
C ASP A 73 -19.99 0.03 12.47
N VAL A 74 -18.86 -0.68 12.34
CA VAL A 74 -18.80 -2.14 12.43
C VAL A 74 -17.71 -2.57 13.40
N GLU A 75 -18.15 -3.12 14.52
CA GLU A 75 -17.26 -3.68 15.53
C GLU A 75 -16.96 -5.14 15.22
N LEU A 76 -15.68 -5.48 15.12
CA LEU A 76 -15.20 -6.82 14.80
C LEU A 76 -14.88 -7.66 16.04
N ALA A 77 -14.95 -8.97 15.87
CA ALA A 77 -14.46 -9.93 16.84
C ALA A 77 -12.92 -9.89 16.95
N GLU A 78 -12.37 -10.19 18.13
CA GLU A 78 -10.93 -10.00 18.41
C GLU A 78 -10.01 -10.92 17.62
N ASN A 79 -10.50 -12.08 17.21
CA ASN A 79 -9.79 -13.06 16.38
C ASN A 79 -9.67 -12.63 14.92
N VAL A 80 -10.38 -11.58 14.51
CA VAL A 80 -10.32 -11.05 13.16
C VAL A 80 -9.02 -10.28 12.95
N VAL A 81 -8.48 -10.41 11.74
CA VAL A 81 -7.30 -9.68 11.25
C VAL A 81 -7.75 -8.90 10.02
N ILE A 82 -7.82 -7.57 10.12
CA ILE A 82 -8.51 -6.69 9.15
C ILE A 82 -7.80 -6.70 7.80
N GLU A 83 -6.48 -6.85 7.83
CA GLU A 83 -5.58 -6.87 6.68
C GLU A 83 -5.81 -8.10 5.80
N ARG A 84 -6.24 -9.21 6.43
CA ARG A 84 -6.47 -10.52 5.79
C ARG A 84 -7.94 -10.83 5.53
N SER A 85 -8.84 -10.36 6.39
CA SER A 85 -10.25 -10.80 6.43
C SER A 85 -11.13 -9.93 5.52
N ARG A 86 -10.70 -9.74 4.27
CA ARG A 86 -11.29 -8.70 3.41
C ARG A 86 -12.68 -9.07 2.89
N VAL A 87 -12.79 -10.25 2.26
CA VAL A 87 -14.03 -10.76 1.64
C VAL A 87 -15.13 -11.04 2.68
N SER A 88 -14.78 -11.75 3.76
CA SER A 88 -15.75 -12.23 4.77
C SER A 88 -16.39 -11.09 5.57
N ILE A 89 -15.61 -10.09 6.00
CA ILE A 89 -16.15 -8.91 6.70
C ILE A 89 -16.99 -8.05 5.74
N GLY A 90 -16.56 -7.89 4.49
CA GLY A 90 -17.27 -7.07 3.52
C GLY A 90 -18.65 -7.63 3.15
N ALA A 91 -18.79 -8.96 3.10
CA ALA A 91 -20.06 -9.62 2.80
C ALA A 91 -21.19 -9.21 3.77
N ALA A 92 -20.86 -8.98 5.04
CA ALA A 92 -21.84 -8.60 6.05
C ALA A 92 -22.49 -7.22 5.79
N ILE A 93 -21.80 -6.32 5.08
CA ILE A 93 -22.34 -4.99 4.74
C ILE A 93 -22.97 -4.95 3.36
N LYS A 94 -22.58 -5.84 2.43
CA LYS A 94 -23.15 -5.91 1.07
C LYS A 94 -24.69 -5.98 1.09
N LYS A 95 -25.29 -6.71 2.03
CA LYS A 95 -26.75 -6.86 2.17
C LYS A 95 -27.50 -5.59 2.57
N TYR A 96 -26.80 -4.55 3.04
CA TYR A 96 -27.37 -3.25 3.37
C TYR A 96 -27.21 -2.22 2.23
N ILE A 97 -26.58 -2.60 1.12
CA ILE A 97 -26.43 -1.77 -0.07
C ILE A 97 -27.65 -2.00 -0.97
N PHE A 98 -28.64 -1.12 -0.89
CA PHE A 98 -29.87 -1.20 -1.68
C PHE A 98 -29.86 -0.24 -2.87
N GLY A 99 -30.37 -0.67 -4.03
CA GLY A 99 -30.50 0.18 -5.22
C GLY A 99 -29.17 0.75 -5.72
N ASN A 100 -29.14 2.06 -5.97
CA ASN A 100 -27.97 2.82 -6.44
C ASN A 100 -27.16 3.45 -5.28
N ASN A 101 -27.39 3.00 -4.04
CA ASN A 101 -26.76 3.59 -2.86
C ASN A 101 -25.28 3.18 -2.76
N ALA A 102 -24.51 4.03 -2.08
CA ALA A 102 -23.17 3.72 -1.64
C ALA A 102 -23.09 3.76 -0.11
N VAL A 103 -22.08 3.11 0.45
CA VAL A 103 -21.85 3.08 1.88
C VAL A 103 -20.41 3.42 2.20
N LEU A 104 -20.21 4.15 3.29
CA LEU A 104 -18.91 4.37 3.91
C LEU A 104 -18.91 3.69 5.27
N VAL A 105 -17.95 2.80 5.48
CA VAL A 105 -17.96 1.86 6.61
C VAL A 105 -16.65 1.94 7.37
N ASN A 106 -16.74 2.15 8.68
CA ASN A 106 -15.63 1.97 9.60
C ASN A 106 -15.68 0.55 10.18
N PHE A 107 -14.62 -0.23 9.99
CA PHE A 107 -14.42 -1.49 10.70
C PHE A 107 -13.33 -1.31 11.74
N HIS A 108 -13.64 -1.67 12.98
CA HIS A 108 -12.74 -1.43 14.10
C HIS A 108 -12.85 -2.55 15.15
N TYR A 109 -11.92 -2.52 16.10
CA TYR A 109 -11.97 -3.34 17.31
C TYR A 109 -12.33 -2.47 18.50
N GLN A 110 -12.89 -3.08 19.54
CA GLN A 110 -13.08 -2.41 20.82
C GLN A 110 -11.88 -2.66 21.73
N ASN A 111 -11.33 -1.61 22.35
CA ASN A 111 -10.24 -1.69 23.34
C ASN A 111 -8.96 -2.41 22.85
N LYS A 112 -8.62 -2.27 21.56
CA LYS A 112 -7.38 -2.82 20.96
C LYS A 112 -6.60 -1.72 20.23
N PRO A 113 -5.98 -0.78 20.96
CA PRO A 113 -5.28 0.37 20.38
C PRO A 113 -4.06 0.00 19.52
N GLU A 114 -3.54 -1.21 19.70
CA GLU A 114 -2.43 -1.77 18.93
C GLU A 114 -2.83 -2.23 17.52
N LYS A 115 -4.13 -2.41 17.27
CA LYS A 115 -4.64 -2.90 15.99
C LYS A 115 -5.04 -1.76 15.06
N SER A 116 -4.71 -1.90 13.79
CA SER A 116 -5.21 -1.05 12.72
C SER A 116 -6.73 -1.17 12.57
N TRP A 117 -7.37 -0.10 12.12
CA TRP A 117 -8.78 -0.03 11.76
C TRP A 117 -8.92 0.26 10.27
N ARG A 118 -10.15 0.17 9.74
CA ARG A 118 -10.38 0.17 8.29
C ARG A 118 -11.52 1.09 7.91
N LEU A 119 -11.30 1.92 6.90
CA LEU A 119 -12.33 2.73 6.27
C LEU A 119 -12.57 2.20 4.86
N SER A 120 -13.77 1.69 4.59
CA SER A 120 -14.15 1.17 3.28
C SER A 120 -15.28 1.97 2.66
N PHE A 121 -15.09 2.36 1.41
CA PHE A 121 -16.15 2.84 0.53
C PHE A 121 -16.64 1.67 -0.33
N ILE A 122 -17.94 1.43 -0.35
CA ILE A 122 -18.54 0.34 -1.13
C ILE A 122 -19.67 0.93 -1.97
N ALA A 123 -19.63 0.72 -3.29
CA ALA A 123 -20.62 1.24 -4.21
C ALA A 123 -20.87 0.23 -5.35
N LYS A 124 -22.11 0.20 -5.86
CA LYS A 124 -22.39 -0.48 -7.12
C LYS A 124 -21.83 0.33 -8.28
N GLU A 125 -21.22 -0.34 -9.25
CA GLU A 125 -20.82 0.29 -10.50
C GLU A 125 -21.95 0.23 -11.52
N GLN A 126 -22.09 1.31 -12.30
CA GLN A 126 -22.94 1.31 -13.47
C GLN A 126 -22.16 0.64 -14.61
N GLN A 127 -22.70 -0.43 -15.18
CA GLN A 127 -22.16 -1.00 -16.40
C GLN A 127 -22.53 -0.10 -17.58
N ILE A 128 -21.52 0.24 -18.38
CA ILE A 128 -21.69 1.01 -19.61
C ILE A 128 -21.15 0.12 -20.75
N GLU A 129 -22.02 -0.34 -21.65
CA GLU A 129 -21.63 -0.89 -22.96
C GLU A 129 -22.05 0.12 -24.03
N ASP A 130 -21.16 0.39 -24.99
CA ASP A 130 -21.44 1.27 -26.14
C ASP A 130 -22.02 2.65 -25.79
N GLY A 131 -21.67 3.18 -24.61
CA GLY A 131 -22.15 4.48 -24.12
C GLY A 131 -23.55 4.46 -23.50
N GLU A 132 -24.21 3.29 -23.44
CA GLU A 132 -25.49 3.10 -22.77
C GLU A 132 -25.30 2.44 -21.39
N ILE A 133 -26.01 2.97 -20.38
CA ILE A 133 -26.05 2.36 -19.05
C ILE A 133 -26.89 1.08 -19.14
N ILE A 134 -26.23 -0.07 -19.06
CA ILE A 134 -26.92 -1.36 -19.03
C ILE A 134 -27.46 -1.57 -17.61
N LYS A 135 -28.75 -1.91 -17.51
CA LYS A 135 -29.34 -2.36 -16.25
C LYS A 135 -28.96 -3.82 -16.01
N GLY A 136 -27.86 -4.03 -15.30
CA GLY A 136 -27.49 -5.31 -14.67
C GLY A 136 -27.17 -5.08 -13.19
N GLU A 137 -27.45 -6.06 -12.32
CA GLU A 137 -26.91 -6.03 -10.95
C GLU A 137 -25.43 -6.40 -10.99
N THR A 138 -24.55 -5.40 -10.91
CA THR A 138 -23.13 -5.62 -10.70
C THR A 138 -22.85 -5.96 -9.23
N ASN A 139 -21.85 -6.80 -9.00
CA ASN A 139 -21.30 -6.95 -7.66
C ASN A 139 -20.75 -5.59 -7.20
N PRO A 140 -21.08 -5.13 -5.98
CA PRO A 140 -20.56 -3.87 -5.48
C PRO A 140 -19.05 -3.97 -5.29
N LYS A 141 -18.32 -2.99 -5.86
CA LYS A 141 -16.89 -2.84 -5.64
C LYS A 141 -16.63 -2.16 -4.30
N ARG A 142 -15.55 -2.60 -3.64
CA ARG A 142 -15.09 -2.05 -2.38
C ARG A 142 -13.71 -1.43 -2.56
N TYR A 143 -13.53 -0.26 -1.97
CA TYR A 143 -12.26 0.44 -1.92
C TYR A 143 -11.94 0.78 -0.47
N THR A 144 -10.71 0.52 -0.04
CA THR A 144 -10.40 0.44 1.39
C THR A 144 -9.09 1.12 1.76
N TYR A 145 -9.12 1.93 2.81
CA TYR A 145 -7.92 2.34 3.55
C TYR A 145 -7.74 1.49 4.81
N ILE A 146 -6.51 1.07 5.06
CA ILE A 146 -6.07 0.57 6.37
C ILE A 146 -5.44 1.74 7.11
N LEU A 147 -5.87 1.96 8.35
CA LEU A 147 -5.63 3.16 9.15
C LEU A 147 -5.25 2.79 10.59
N GLY A 148 -4.73 3.74 11.36
CA GLY A 148 -4.27 3.54 12.73
C GLY A 148 -2.77 3.75 12.92
N HIS A 149 -2.27 3.48 14.13
CA HIS A 149 -0.93 3.91 14.57
C HIS A 149 0.24 3.28 13.80
N ASN A 150 0.00 2.12 13.18
CA ASN A 150 1.00 1.40 12.39
C ASN A 150 0.98 1.83 10.91
N GLU A 151 0.06 2.71 10.53
CA GLU A 151 -0.19 3.13 9.16
C GLU A 151 0.17 4.60 8.94
N THR A 152 0.64 4.92 7.74
CA THR A 152 1.10 6.28 7.41
C THR A 152 -0.05 7.28 7.30
N CYS A 153 -1.21 6.79 6.84
CA CYS A 153 -2.45 7.52 6.52
C CYS A 153 -2.29 8.79 5.65
N ARG A 154 -1.12 9.02 5.04
CA ARG A 154 -0.85 10.22 4.24
C ARG A 154 -1.76 10.30 3.02
N THR A 155 -1.83 9.22 2.24
CA THR A 155 -2.70 9.13 1.05
C THR A 155 -4.15 9.40 1.40
N ALA A 156 -4.67 8.77 2.46
CA ALA A 156 -6.05 8.98 2.91
C ALA A 156 -6.29 10.45 3.28
N ALA A 157 -5.38 11.06 4.06
CA ALA A 157 -5.48 12.45 4.45
C ALA A 157 -5.42 13.41 3.25
N GLU A 158 -4.55 13.17 2.27
CA GLU A 158 -4.42 13.98 1.05
C GLU A 158 -5.68 13.91 0.19
N ARG A 159 -6.22 12.70 -0.02
CA ARG A 159 -7.42 12.47 -0.82
C ARG A 159 -8.65 13.08 -0.15
N PHE A 160 -8.79 12.95 1.16
CA PHE A 160 -9.89 13.55 1.92
C PHE A 160 -9.76 15.08 2.02
N ALA A 161 -8.55 15.61 2.18
CA ALA A 161 -8.30 17.04 2.12
C ALA A 161 -8.73 17.60 0.77
N LYS A 162 -8.33 16.95 -0.34
CA LYS A 162 -8.75 17.33 -1.70
C LYS A 162 -10.26 17.23 -1.88
N LEU A 163 -10.88 16.15 -1.41
CA LEU A 163 -12.33 15.95 -1.48
C LEU A 163 -13.09 17.07 -0.74
N SER A 164 -12.57 17.57 0.39
CA SER A 164 -13.17 18.69 1.14
C SER A 164 -13.14 20.04 0.40
N MET A 165 -12.40 20.12 -0.72
CA MET A 165 -12.33 21.32 -1.56
C MET A 165 -13.27 21.25 -2.76
N GLU A 166 -13.87 20.07 -3.02
CA GLU A 166 -14.78 19.89 -4.13
C GLU A 166 -16.10 20.63 -3.83
N PRO A 167 -16.66 21.38 -4.80
CA PRO A 167 -17.90 22.13 -4.59
C PRO A 167 -19.12 21.21 -4.52
N GLU A 168 -19.01 20.01 -5.06
CA GLU A 168 -20.07 19.01 -5.17
C GLU A 168 -19.56 17.65 -4.72
N PHE A 169 -20.38 16.94 -3.93
CA PHE A 169 -20.08 15.58 -3.51
C PHE A 169 -20.84 14.62 -4.39
N THR A 170 -20.15 13.93 -5.28
CA THR A 170 -20.73 12.87 -6.12
C THR A 170 -20.07 11.53 -5.81
N ILE A 171 -20.72 10.43 -6.18
CA ILE A 171 -20.11 9.10 -6.05
C ILE A 171 -18.81 9.00 -6.83
N ASP A 172 -18.68 9.65 -7.98
CA ASP A 172 -17.45 9.58 -8.77
C ASP A 172 -16.30 10.33 -8.09
N LYS A 173 -16.58 11.45 -7.41
CA LYS A 173 -15.59 12.14 -6.56
C LYS A 173 -15.17 11.31 -5.35
N LEU A 174 -16.10 10.54 -4.76
CA LEU A 174 -15.79 9.57 -3.70
C LEU A 174 -14.94 8.40 -4.24
N LYS A 175 -15.31 7.82 -5.39
CA LYS A 175 -14.50 6.79 -6.07
C LYS A 175 -13.10 7.31 -6.36
N ASP A 176 -12.99 8.55 -6.83
CA ASP A 176 -11.73 9.22 -7.10
C ASP A 176 -10.85 9.40 -5.85
N ALA A 177 -11.47 9.72 -4.71
CA ALA A 177 -10.77 9.79 -3.43
C ALA A 177 -10.20 8.42 -3.05
N PHE A 178 -10.93 7.34 -3.36
CA PHE A 178 -10.58 5.95 -3.11
C PHE A 178 -9.94 5.21 -4.31
N SER A 179 -9.42 5.93 -5.30
CA SER A 179 -8.89 5.32 -6.53
C SER A 179 -7.49 4.73 -6.35
N VAL A 180 -7.37 3.41 -6.54
CA VAL A 180 -6.08 2.70 -6.58
C VAL A 180 -5.28 3.09 -7.81
N GLU A 181 -5.88 3.19 -8.99
CA GLU A 181 -5.17 3.61 -10.21
C GLU A 181 -4.44 4.94 -10.05
N LYS A 182 -5.10 5.92 -9.39
CA LYS A 182 -4.47 7.21 -9.09
C LYS A 182 -3.34 7.08 -8.07
N LEU A 183 -3.46 6.16 -7.09
CA LEU A 183 -2.36 5.85 -6.17
C LEU A 183 -1.17 5.26 -6.94
N SER A 184 -1.45 4.26 -7.80
CA SER A 184 -0.44 3.54 -8.57
C SER A 184 0.32 4.44 -9.51
N LYS A 185 -0.39 5.34 -10.21
CA LYS A 185 0.23 6.33 -11.09
C LYS A 185 1.13 7.29 -10.31
N THR A 186 0.64 7.87 -9.20
CA THR A 186 1.44 8.79 -8.38
C THR A 186 2.69 8.10 -7.82
N PHE A 187 2.54 6.88 -7.29
CA PHE A 187 3.67 6.09 -6.82
C PHE A 187 4.69 5.84 -7.93
N PHE A 188 4.23 5.45 -9.13
CA PHE A 188 5.12 5.20 -10.26
C PHE A 188 5.88 6.46 -10.69
N ASP A 189 5.18 7.60 -10.80
CA ASP A 189 5.78 8.87 -11.22
C ASP A 189 6.87 9.31 -10.23
N GLU A 190 6.62 9.21 -8.93
CA GLU A 190 7.60 9.52 -7.87
C GLU A 190 8.75 8.51 -7.82
N TYR A 191 8.46 7.21 -7.91
CA TYR A 191 9.48 6.15 -7.99
C TYR A 191 10.39 6.32 -9.21
N LYS A 192 9.83 6.73 -10.36
CA LYS A 192 10.58 7.03 -11.57
C LYS A 192 11.55 8.20 -11.34
N GLN A 193 11.17 9.23 -10.57
CA GLN A 193 12.11 10.31 -10.23
C GLN A 193 13.31 9.78 -9.43
N HIS A 194 13.07 8.97 -8.40
CA HIS A 194 14.18 8.36 -7.65
C HIS A 194 15.08 7.50 -8.55
N TYR A 195 14.49 6.73 -9.48
CA TYR A 195 15.29 6.00 -10.47
C TYR A 195 16.18 6.92 -11.31
N LEU A 196 15.64 8.06 -11.78
CA LEU A 196 16.40 9.04 -12.54
C LEU A 196 17.53 9.67 -11.72
N ASP A 197 17.30 9.97 -10.44
CA ASP A 197 18.33 10.52 -9.54
C ASP A 197 19.52 9.56 -9.37
N PHE A 198 19.25 8.26 -9.24
CA PHE A 198 20.30 7.23 -9.18
C PHE A 198 21.05 7.11 -10.51
N VAL A 199 20.34 7.13 -11.64
CA VAL A 199 20.94 7.11 -12.98
C VAL A 199 21.82 8.34 -13.20
N GLU A 200 21.37 9.53 -12.80
CA GLU A 200 22.14 10.76 -12.91
C GLU A 200 23.44 10.67 -12.10
N HIS A 201 23.37 10.20 -10.85
CA HIS A 201 24.56 10.02 -10.02
C HIS A 201 25.56 9.06 -10.66
N LEU A 202 25.10 7.91 -11.17
CA LEU A 202 25.96 6.91 -11.81
C LEU A 202 26.55 7.40 -13.15
N ASN A 203 25.89 8.35 -13.82
CA ASN A 203 26.40 8.96 -15.06
C ASN A 203 27.52 9.98 -14.84
N LYS A 204 27.84 10.35 -13.59
CA LYS A 204 28.99 11.21 -13.29
C LYS A 204 30.26 10.60 -13.88
N ARG A 205 31.08 11.46 -14.52
CA ARG A 205 32.22 11.05 -15.37
C ARG A 205 33.16 10.05 -14.69
N ASN A 206 33.45 10.23 -13.40
CA ASN A 206 34.31 9.33 -12.64
C ASN A 206 33.73 7.92 -12.51
N ILE A 207 32.44 7.78 -12.18
CA ILE A 207 31.77 6.48 -12.00
C ILE A 207 31.54 5.82 -13.37
N LYS A 208 30.97 6.57 -14.31
CA LYS A 208 30.64 6.11 -15.66
C LYS A 208 31.86 5.50 -16.37
N SER A 209 33.01 6.19 -16.34
CA SER A 209 34.22 5.68 -17.00
C SER A 209 34.89 4.54 -16.25
N SER A 210 34.96 4.58 -14.91
CA SER A 210 35.72 3.59 -14.13
C SER A 210 34.97 2.29 -13.86
N VAL A 211 33.65 2.34 -13.65
CA VAL A 211 32.84 1.19 -13.25
C VAL A 211 32.06 0.61 -14.43
N PHE A 212 31.57 1.49 -15.33
CA PHE A 212 30.70 1.10 -16.44
C PHE A 212 31.35 1.23 -17.83
N ASN A 213 32.65 1.58 -17.91
CA ASN A 213 33.37 1.75 -19.18
C ASN A 213 32.67 2.68 -20.19
N GLY A 214 31.91 3.67 -19.71
CA GLY A 214 31.13 4.58 -20.56
C GLY A 214 29.76 4.06 -21.00
N ASP A 215 29.38 2.83 -20.62
CA ASP A 215 28.13 2.19 -21.03
C ASP A 215 26.92 2.73 -20.23
N GLU A 216 26.17 3.63 -20.86
CA GLU A 216 24.94 4.20 -20.28
C GLU A 216 23.82 3.19 -20.09
N LYS A 217 23.77 2.16 -20.95
CA LYS A 217 22.75 1.11 -20.82
C LYS A 217 23.03 0.27 -19.58
N ALA A 218 24.29 -0.11 -19.36
CA ALA A 218 24.69 -0.82 -18.15
C ALA A 218 24.37 -0.02 -16.87
N ILE A 219 24.52 1.30 -16.89
CA ILE A 219 24.11 2.18 -15.77
C ILE A 219 22.60 2.10 -15.52
N ARG A 220 21.78 2.26 -16.58
CA ARG A 220 20.32 2.18 -16.47
C ARG A 220 19.88 0.81 -15.96
N ASP A 221 20.43 -0.26 -16.52
CA ASP A 221 20.12 -1.64 -16.12
C ASP A 221 20.51 -1.90 -14.65
N PHE A 222 21.65 -1.40 -14.20
CA PHE A 222 22.08 -1.52 -12.82
C PHE A 222 21.16 -0.73 -11.87
N ALA A 223 20.88 0.54 -12.15
CA ALA A 223 19.99 1.37 -11.31
C ALA A 223 18.60 0.75 -11.19
N LYS A 224 18.07 0.25 -12.31
CA LYS A 224 16.78 -0.44 -12.39
C LYS A 224 16.76 -1.66 -11.48
N LYS A 225 17.78 -2.52 -11.56
CA LYS A 225 17.90 -3.72 -10.70
C LYS A 225 18.06 -3.36 -9.23
N LEU A 226 18.90 -2.36 -8.93
CA LEU A 226 19.12 -1.90 -7.56
C LEU A 226 17.81 -1.44 -6.92
N LEU A 227 17.10 -0.49 -7.53
CA LEU A 227 15.84 0.00 -6.98
C LEU A 227 14.78 -1.11 -6.96
N GLY A 228 14.73 -1.96 -8.00
CA GLY A 228 13.87 -3.13 -8.06
C GLY A 228 14.03 -4.10 -6.89
N ARG A 229 15.28 -4.38 -6.50
CA ARG A 229 15.60 -5.20 -5.32
C ARG A 229 15.17 -4.53 -4.03
N ILE A 230 15.40 -3.22 -3.90
CA ILE A 230 15.04 -2.46 -2.69
C ILE A 230 13.51 -2.44 -2.52
N VAL A 231 12.76 -2.08 -3.56
CA VAL A 231 11.29 -2.05 -3.47
C VAL A 231 10.72 -3.44 -3.20
N PHE A 232 11.28 -4.49 -3.83
CA PHE A 232 10.89 -5.88 -3.53
C PHE A 232 11.11 -6.24 -2.06
N LEU A 233 12.27 -5.90 -1.49
CA LEU A 233 12.53 -6.13 -0.07
C LEU A 233 11.60 -5.31 0.84
N TYR A 234 11.15 -4.14 0.39
CA TYR A 234 10.16 -3.34 1.10
C TYR A 234 8.78 -4.03 1.18
N PHE A 235 8.42 -4.85 0.19
CA PHE A 235 7.27 -5.76 0.31
C PHE A 235 7.54 -6.92 1.27
N ILE A 236 8.69 -7.57 1.13
CA ILE A 236 9.03 -8.76 1.93
C ILE A 236 9.15 -8.44 3.42
N GLN A 237 9.68 -7.29 3.80
CA GLN A 237 9.79 -6.90 5.21
C GLN A 237 8.41 -6.80 5.90
N LYS A 238 7.31 -6.57 5.16
CA LYS A 238 5.95 -6.60 5.72
C LYS A 238 5.51 -8.00 6.18
N LYS A 239 6.21 -9.07 5.77
CA LYS A 239 6.02 -10.43 6.31
C LYS A 239 6.75 -10.67 7.64
N GLY A 240 7.57 -9.73 8.10
CA GLY A 240 8.46 -9.93 9.26
C GLY A 240 9.66 -10.83 8.96
N TRP A 241 10.00 -10.98 7.67
CA TRP A 241 11.06 -11.91 7.23
C TRP A 241 12.47 -11.35 7.36
N LEU A 242 12.62 -10.02 7.32
CA LEU A 242 13.93 -9.38 7.37
C LEU A 242 14.24 -8.95 8.81
N GLY A 243 15.39 -9.39 9.33
CA GLY A 243 15.82 -9.01 10.69
C GLY A 243 15.11 -9.78 11.81
N ALA A 244 14.66 -11.00 11.56
CA ALA A 244 13.95 -11.81 12.55
C ALA A 244 14.89 -12.35 13.65
N SER A 245 14.35 -12.64 14.85
CA SER A 245 15.15 -13.20 15.94
C SER A 245 15.54 -14.67 15.70
N ASN A 246 14.78 -15.38 14.87
CA ASN A 246 14.94 -16.80 14.60
C ASN A 246 14.44 -17.18 13.20
N THR A 247 14.69 -18.42 12.78
CA THR A 247 14.38 -18.94 11.44
C THR A 247 12.89 -19.21 11.18
N LYS A 248 11.99 -18.82 12.11
CA LYS A 248 10.54 -18.77 11.85
C LYS A 248 10.11 -17.49 11.13
N TYR A 249 10.97 -16.47 11.04
CA TYR A 249 10.73 -15.26 10.25
C TYR A 249 9.41 -14.56 10.59
N ALA A 250 9.09 -14.46 11.88
CA ALA A 250 7.78 -14.00 12.35
C ALA A 250 7.81 -12.64 13.06
N ASP A 251 9.00 -12.12 13.36
CA ASP A 251 9.21 -10.97 14.23
C ASP A 251 10.26 -9.99 13.70
N GLY A 252 10.66 -10.13 12.43
CA GLY A 252 11.54 -9.17 11.78
C GLY A 252 10.88 -7.81 11.61
N SER A 253 11.69 -6.75 11.54
CA SER A 253 11.18 -5.38 11.47
C SER A 253 10.47 -5.11 10.13
N PRO A 254 9.27 -4.49 10.15
CA PRO A 254 8.59 -4.01 8.95
C PRO A 254 9.26 -2.77 8.33
N ASN A 255 10.37 -2.28 8.92
CA ASN A 255 11.19 -1.14 8.49
C ASN A 255 12.68 -1.50 8.34
N PHE A 256 13.02 -2.80 8.25
CA PHE A 256 14.39 -3.32 8.31
C PHE A 256 15.41 -2.58 7.43
N LEU A 257 15.10 -2.29 6.16
CA LEU A 257 16.06 -1.64 5.26
C LEU A 257 16.48 -0.24 5.71
N GLU A 258 15.53 0.52 6.25
CA GLU A 258 15.83 1.86 6.74
C GLU A 258 16.58 1.79 8.07
N GLU A 259 16.19 0.88 8.97
CA GLU A 259 16.93 0.63 10.21
C GLU A 259 18.37 0.23 9.92
N LEU A 260 18.60 -0.64 8.92
CA LEU A 260 19.94 -1.01 8.45
C LEU A 260 20.70 0.20 7.89
N PHE A 261 20.03 1.08 7.14
CA PHE A 261 20.63 2.33 6.63
C PHE A 261 21.02 3.27 7.78
N ILE A 262 20.16 3.45 8.77
CA ILE A 262 20.43 4.27 9.95
C ILE A 262 21.60 3.68 10.75
N ALA A 263 21.55 2.37 11.05
CA ALA A 263 22.57 1.67 11.82
C ALA A 263 23.93 1.65 11.13
N SER A 264 23.96 1.69 9.78
CA SER A 264 25.22 1.83 9.01
C SER A 264 25.90 3.20 9.17
N GLY A 265 25.23 4.18 9.79
CA GLY A 265 25.69 5.55 9.91
C GLY A 265 25.31 6.46 8.74
N LYS A 266 24.38 6.03 7.87
CA LYS A 266 23.91 6.79 6.69
C LYS A 266 25.08 7.33 5.85
N ASN A 267 25.98 6.44 5.45
CA ASN A 267 27.23 6.82 4.80
C ASN A 267 27.23 6.47 3.30
N GLU A 268 28.26 6.92 2.59
CA GLU A 268 28.38 6.73 1.15
C GLU A 268 28.62 5.28 0.71
N SER A 269 29.09 4.43 1.63
CA SER A 269 29.38 3.03 1.38
C SER A 269 28.20 2.10 1.71
N PHE A 270 27.02 2.63 2.08
CA PHE A 270 25.85 1.82 2.42
C PHE A 270 25.53 0.72 1.41
N TYR A 271 25.60 1.06 0.12
CA TYR A 271 25.42 0.07 -0.94
C TYR A 271 26.48 -1.04 -0.88
N HIS A 272 27.75 -0.65 -0.87
CA HIS A 272 28.89 -1.54 -0.94
C HIS A 272 29.00 -2.47 0.28
N ASP A 273 28.83 -1.90 1.48
CA ASP A 273 29.06 -2.60 2.75
C ASP A 273 27.85 -3.44 3.17
N TRP A 274 26.63 -2.98 2.86
CA TRP A 274 25.39 -3.56 3.42
C TRP A 274 24.46 -4.13 2.37
N LEU A 275 24.09 -3.37 1.34
CA LEU A 275 23.14 -3.87 0.33
C LEU A 275 23.74 -5.00 -0.51
N LYS A 276 25.02 -4.92 -0.91
CA LYS A 276 25.70 -6.03 -1.61
C LYS A 276 25.69 -7.32 -0.78
N LYS A 277 26.10 -7.23 0.48
CA LYS A 277 26.09 -8.36 1.42
C LYS A 277 24.68 -8.93 1.61
N LEU A 278 23.69 -8.06 1.72
CA LEU A 278 22.29 -8.47 1.82
C LEU A 278 21.80 -9.16 0.55
N PHE A 279 22.10 -8.62 -0.64
CA PHE A 279 21.63 -9.20 -1.89
C PHE A 279 22.33 -10.51 -2.22
N TYR A 280 23.67 -10.51 -2.24
CA TYR A 280 24.46 -11.59 -2.83
C TYR A 280 24.88 -12.62 -1.78
N ASP A 281 25.40 -12.18 -0.64
CA ASP A 281 25.92 -13.09 0.37
C ASP A 281 24.83 -13.65 1.28
N THR A 282 23.63 -13.05 1.27
CA THR A 282 22.53 -13.36 2.19
C THR A 282 21.32 -13.94 1.44
N LEU A 283 20.62 -13.12 0.64
CA LEU A 283 19.38 -13.50 -0.02
C LEU A 283 19.58 -14.49 -1.18
N ASN A 284 20.79 -14.51 -1.77
CA ASN A 284 21.19 -15.42 -2.84
C ASN A 284 22.12 -16.57 -2.37
N ASN A 285 22.30 -16.75 -1.06
CA ASN A 285 23.17 -17.79 -0.51
C ASN A 285 22.44 -18.73 0.46
N GLN A 286 22.10 -19.93 -0.02
CA GLN A 286 21.44 -20.97 0.76
C GLN A 286 22.38 -21.67 1.76
N SER A 287 23.70 -21.56 1.60
CA SER A 287 24.69 -22.32 2.39
C SER A 287 25.04 -21.64 3.73
N ARG A 288 24.32 -20.59 4.12
CA ARG A 288 24.58 -19.88 5.37
C ARG A 288 24.16 -20.68 6.58
N ASN A 289 24.96 -20.61 7.64
CA ASN A 289 24.59 -21.23 8.91
C ASN A 289 23.39 -20.50 9.53
N GLU A 290 22.31 -21.25 9.77
CA GLU A 290 21.06 -20.78 10.37
C GLU A 290 20.52 -19.47 9.79
N ASP A 291 20.75 -19.17 8.51
CA ASP A 291 20.28 -17.94 7.86
C ASP A 291 20.76 -16.64 8.56
N ALA A 292 21.90 -16.70 9.25
CA ALA A 292 22.47 -15.59 10.00
C ALA A 292 22.88 -14.39 9.13
N PHE A 293 22.57 -13.19 9.60
CA PHE A 293 23.04 -11.91 9.07
C PHE A 293 23.55 -11.04 10.21
N LYS A 294 24.80 -10.58 10.13
CA LYS A 294 25.42 -9.71 11.14
C LYS A 294 25.19 -8.24 10.81
N LEU A 295 24.53 -7.51 11.70
CA LEU A 295 24.23 -6.09 11.65
C LEU A 295 25.45 -5.19 11.95
N PRO A 296 25.38 -3.88 11.69
CA PRO A 296 26.46 -2.92 11.95
C PRO A 296 26.97 -2.90 13.41
N ASP A 297 26.07 -3.05 14.38
CA ASP A 297 26.38 -3.11 15.81
C ASP A 297 26.91 -4.49 16.27
N GLY A 298 26.92 -5.47 15.37
CA GLY A 298 27.38 -6.82 15.62
C GLY A 298 26.30 -7.81 16.05
N GLU A 299 25.05 -7.38 16.21
CA GLU A 299 23.91 -8.27 16.44
C GLU A 299 23.72 -9.24 15.27
N ILE A 300 23.28 -10.47 15.57
CA ILE A 300 23.01 -11.50 14.57
C ILE A 300 21.50 -11.72 14.46
N VAL A 301 20.94 -11.33 13.33
CA VAL A 301 19.54 -11.54 12.97
C VAL A 301 19.40 -12.65 11.93
N ARG A 302 18.16 -13.06 11.65
CA ARG A 302 17.83 -14.07 10.64
C ARG A 302 17.14 -13.43 9.44
N ILE A 303 17.60 -13.81 8.25
CA ILE A 303 17.06 -13.37 6.96
C ILE A 303 17.01 -14.60 6.05
N PRO A 304 15.85 -14.99 5.50
CA PRO A 304 15.75 -16.20 4.69
C PRO A 304 16.49 -16.08 3.37
N PHE A 305 16.91 -17.22 2.82
CA PHE A 305 17.21 -17.32 1.40
C PHE A 305 15.92 -17.17 0.58
N LEU A 306 15.93 -16.34 -0.47
CA LEU A 306 14.75 -16.13 -1.32
C LEU A 306 14.89 -16.71 -2.73
N ASN A 307 16.13 -16.89 -3.22
CA ASN A 307 16.43 -17.31 -4.60
C ASN A 307 15.68 -16.51 -5.70
N GLY A 308 15.98 -16.82 -6.95
CA GLY A 308 15.34 -16.23 -8.13
C GLY A 308 16.22 -15.12 -8.70
N GLY A 309 16.31 -15.08 -10.03
CA GLY A 309 17.27 -14.27 -10.79
C GLY A 309 17.34 -12.76 -10.44
N LEU A 310 16.41 -12.26 -9.61
CA LEU A 310 16.46 -10.93 -9.03
C LEU A 310 17.75 -10.69 -8.21
N PHE A 311 18.22 -11.64 -7.40
CA PHE A 311 19.40 -11.47 -6.53
C PHE A 311 20.68 -12.10 -7.07
N GLU A 312 20.70 -12.52 -8.34
CA GLU A 312 21.92 -12.98 -8.99
C GLU A 312 23.01 -11.92 -8.96
N ASP A 313 24.25 -12.36 -8.69
CA ASP A 313 25.41 -11.48 -8.69
C ASP A 313 25.70 -11.02 -10.12
N ASN A 314 25.39 -9.74 -10.33
CA ASN A 314 25.64 -9.00 -11.55
C ASN A 314 26.25 -7.63 -11.19
N ASP A 315 26.95 -7.58 -10.05
CA ASP A 315 27.58 -6.38 -9.58
C ASP A 315 28.69 -5.93 -10.55
N PRO A 316 28.79 -4.63 -10.89
CA PRO A 316 29.85 -4.17 -11.75
C PRO A 316 31.20 -4.30 -11.02
N LYS A 317 32.27 -4.52 -11.80
CA LYS A 317 33.63 -4.66 -11.26
C LYS A 317 34.14 -3.30 -10.81
N GLY A 318 33.89 -2.94 -9.54
CA GLY A 318 34.35 -1.69 -8.94
C GLY A 318 33.72 -1.42 -7.57
N ILE A 319 34.24 -0.41 -6.87
CA ILE A 319 33.60 0.09 -5.64
C ILE A 319 32.62 1.19 -6.04
N LEU A 320 31.34 0.95 -5.78
CA LEU A 320 30.27 1.93 -5.96
C LEU A 320 29.90 2.57 -4.63
N THR A 321 29.92 3.90 -4.62
CA THR A 321 29.43 4.72 -3.51
C THR A 321 28.30 5.62 -3.97
N PHE A 322 27.38 5.93 -3.06
CA PHE A 322 26.22 6.76 -3.32
C PHE A 322 26.09 7.83 -2.24
N PRO A 323 25.81 9.09 -2.58
CA PRO A 323 25.44 10.09 -1.59
C PRO A 323 24.33 9.55 -0.69
N PRO A 324 24.44 9.65 0.65
CA PRO A 324 23.46 9.07 1.57
C PRO A 324 22.05 9.58 1.32
N LYS A 325 21.95 10.82 0.83
CA LYS A 325 20.69 11.47 0.49
C LYS A 325 19.86 10.66 -0.50
N LEU A 326 20.46 9.97 -1.47
CA LEU A 326 19.72 9.17 -2.46
C LEU A 326 18.91 8.04 -1.78
N PHE A 327 19.52 7.33 -0.83
CA PHE A 327 18.84 6.29 -0.08
C PHE A 327 17.88 6.87 0.97
N ALA A 328 18.26 7.98 1.63
CA ALA A 328 17.39 8.65 2.59
C ALA A 328 16.08 9.11 1.94
N ASP A 329 16.16 9.79 0.80
CA ASP A 329 15.01 10.28 0.06
C ASP A 329 14.15 9.12 -0.47
N LEU A 330 14.78 8.03 -0.94
CA LEU A 330 14.06 6.82 -1.40
C LEU A 330 13.29 6.13 -0.25
N PHE A 331 13.90 5.97 0.92
CA PHE A 331 13.23 5.35 2.07
C PHE A 331 12.15 6.26 2.65
N GLU A 332 12.38 7.57 2.68
CA GLU A 332 11.36 8.54 3.06
C GLU A 332 10.18 8.49 2.09
N PHE A 333 10.43 8.42 0.78
CA PHE A 333 9.39 8.19 -0.22
C PHE A 333 8.58 6.92 0.06
N PHE A 334 9.22 5.76 0.26
CA PHE A 334 8.49 4.53 0.54
C PHE A 334 7.63 4.62 1.81
N LYS A 335 8.11 5.33 2.85
CA LYS A 335 7.33 5.59 4.07
C LYS A 335 6.08 6.44 3.86
N THR A 336 5.94 7.13 2.73
CA THR A 336 4.73 7.90 2.44
C THR A 336 3.58 7.01 1.97
N TYR A 337 3.87 5.74 1.63
CA TYR A 337 2.92 4.77 1.11
C TYR A 337 2.77 3.57 2.03
N ASN A 338 1.56 3.02 2.05
CA ASN A 338 1.30 1.73 2.68
C ASN A 338 1.61 0.61 1.67
N PHE A 339 2.43 -0.36 2.05
CA PHE A 339 2.74 -1.54 1.22
C PHE A 339 1.95 -2.75 1.71
N THR A 340 1.34 -3.50 0.79
CA THR A 340 0.63 -4.75 1.06
C THR A 340 1.27 -5.90 0.31
N ILE A 341 1.30 -7.07 0.95
CA ILE A 341 1.70 -8.36 0.33
C ILE A 341 0.50 -9.16 -0.16
N TYR A 342 -0.71 -8.70 0.15
CA TYR A 342 -1.94 -9.33 -0.26
C TYR A 342 -2.41 -8.66 -1.54
N GLU A 343 -2.71 -9.49 -2.53
CA GLU A 343 -3.31 -9.06 -3.78
C GLU A 343 -4.82 -8.88 -3.61
N ASP A 344 -5.32 -7.87 -4.31
CA ASP A 344 -6.72 -7.50 -4.37
C ASP A 344 -7.50 -8.40 -5.34
N SER A 345 -8.72 -8.78 -4.97
CA SER A 345 -9.67 -9.41 -5.91
C SER A 345 -10.30 -8.34 -6.81
N PRO A 346 -10.89 -8.69 -7.97
CA PRO A 346 -11.52 -7.70 -8.87
C PRO A 346 -12.57 -6.79 -8.20
N ASP A 347 -13.23 -7.27 -7.13
CA ASP A 347 -14.26 -6.53 -6.40
C ASP A 347 -13.74 -5.81 -5.12
N ASP A 348 -12.46 -5.97 -4.78
CA ASP A 348 -11.91 -5.51 -3.50
C ASP A 348 -10.53 -4.89 -3.66
N HIS A 349 -10.52 -3.57 -3.58
CA HIS A 349 -9.35 -2.73 -3.79
C HIS A 349 -8.87 -2.12 -2.48
N THR A 350 -7.61 -2.37 -2.12
CA THR A 350 -6.93 -1.75 -1.00
C THR A 350 -6.09 -0.60 -1.53
N LEU A 351 -6.21 0.58 -0.94
CA LEU A 351 -5.36 1.73 -1.25
C LEU A 351 -3.99 1.56 -0.59
N ALA A 352 -3.21 0.66 -1.17
CA ALA A 352 -1.84 0.34 -0.81
C ALA A 352 -1.06 -0.02 -2.08
N VAL A 353 0.26 0.09 -2.02
CA VAL A 353 1.15 -0.41 -3.06
C VAL A 353 1.16 -1.94 -2.93
N ASP A 354 0.79 -2.65 -3.98
CA ASP A 354 0.70 -4.12 -4.02
C ASP A 354 1.77 -4.73 -4.96
N PRO A 355 1.95 -6.07 -4.96
CA PRO A 355 2.93 -6.72 -5.82
C PRO A 355 2.64 -6.60 -7.32
N GLU A 356 1.38 -6.42 -7.74
CA GLU A 356 1.03 -6.18 -9.15
C GLU A 356 1.66 -4.88 -9.64
N MET A 357 1.66 -3.84 -8.80
CA MET A 357 2.31 -2.58 -9.14
C MET A 357 3.81 -2.75 -9.44
N LEU A 358 4.50 -3.73 -8.85
CA LEU A 358 5.88 -4.05 -9.21
C LEU A 358 5.99 -4.47 -10.67
N GLY A 359 5.07 -5.31 -11.16
CA GLY A 359 5.04 -5.73 -12.56
C GLY A 359 4.98 -4.52 -13.49
N HIS A 360 4.05 -3.61 -13.24
CA HIS A 360 3.92 -2.36 -14.00
C HIS A 360 5.14 -1.44 -13.87
N ILE A 361 5.75 -1.34 -12.68
CA ILE A 361 6.99 -0.57 -12.49
C ILE A 361 8.12 -1.15 -13.33
N PHE A 362 8.30 -2.48 -13.28
CA PHE A 362 9.34 -3.14 -14.05
C PHE A 362 9.10 -2.95 -15.54
N GLU A 363 7.87 -3.13 -16.03
CA GLU A 363 7.49 -2.96 -17.44
C GLU A 363 7.64 -1.53 -17.95
N ASN A 364 7.12 -0.54 -17.21
CA ASN A 364 7.15 0.85 -17.66
C ASN A 364 8.53 1.49 -17.49
N LEU A 365 9.39 0.96 -16.62
CA LEU A 365 10.82 1.31 -16.61
C LEU A 365 11.62 0.49 -17.64
N LEU A 366 11.01 -0.49 -18.32
CA LEU A 366 11.62 -1.37 -19.33
C LEU A 366 11.31 -0.86 -20.75
N GLU A 367 11.20 0.44 -21.00
CA GLU A 367 10.86 0.99 -22.34
C GLU A 367 11.76 0.42 -23.48
N ASP A 368 12.96 -0.10 -23.17
CA ASP A 368 13.86 -0.80 -24.09
C ASP A 368 13.50 -2.28 -24.41
N ASN A 369 12.40 -2.85 -23.88
CA ASN A 369 12.01 -4.27 -24.03
C ASN A 369 10.61 -4.52 -24.62
N LYS A 370 9.88 -3.50 -25.11
CA LYS A 370 8.61 -3.73 -25.84
C LYS A 370 8.77 -4.68 -27.04
N ASP A 371 9.98 -4.80 -27.58
CA ASP A 371 10.34 -5.74 -28.65
C ASP A 371 10.46 -7.22 -28.21
N LYS A 372 10.40 -7.55 -26.92
CA LYS A 372 10.60 -8.93 -26.40
C LYS A 372 9.32 -9.64 -25.93
N GLY A 373 8.15 -9.01 -26.08
CA GLY A 373 6.86 -9.66 -25.81
C GLY A 373 6.57 -9.97 -24.33
N ALA A 374 7.31 -9.38 -23.38
CA ALA A 374 7.01 -9.52 -21.96
C ALA A 374 5.93 -8.48 -21.58
N TYR A 375 4.68 -8.92 -21.55
CA TYR A 375 3.53 -8.10 -21.17
C TYR A 375 2.86 -8.69 -19.93
N TYR A 376 2.52 -7.82 -18.99
CA TYR A 376 1.70 -8.16 -17.85
C TYR A 376 0.33 -8.64 -18.33
N THR A 377 -0.19 -9.68 -17.71
CA THR A 377 -1.55 -10.17 -17.98
C THR A 377 -2.50 -9.59 -16.93
N PRO A 378 -3.48 -8.76 -17.33
CA PRO A 378 -4.46 -8.17 -16.40
C PRO A 378 -5.15 -9.20 -15.49
N LYS A 379 -5.45 -8.80 -14.24
CA LYS A 379 -6.11 -9.63 -13.21
C LYS A 379 -7.41 -10.28 -13.67
N GLU A 380 -8.24 -9.55 -14.42
CA GLU A 380 -9.51 -10.05 -14.94
C GLU A 380 -9.31 -11.26 -15.85
N ILE A 381 -8.24 -11.24 -16.65
CA ILE A 381 -7.85 -12.33 -17.54
C ILE A 381 -7.28 -13.51 -16.74
N VAL A 382 -6.37 -13.25 -15.79
CA VAL A 382 -5.81 -14.31 -14.93
C VAL A 382 -6.91 -14.99 -14.11
N HIS A 383 -7.81 -14.21 -13.50
CA HIS A 383 -8.94 -14.73 -12.74
C HIS A 383 -9.86 -15.58 -13.61
N TYR A 384 -10.20 -15.10 -14.80
CA TYR A 384 -10.99 -15.88 -15.77
C TYR A 384 -10.31 -17.20 -16.17
N MET A 385 -8.99 -17.20 -16.36
CA MET A 385 -8.23 -18.41 -16.73
C MET A 385 -8.09 -19.42 -15.60
N CYS A 386 -8.20 -19.00 -14.34
CA CYS A 386 -8.06 -19.86 -13.16
C CYS A 386 -9.40 -20.37 -12.59
N GLN A 387 -10.52 -20.01 -13.21
CA GLN A 387 -11.84 -20.61 -12.97
C GLN A 387 -11.97 -21.91 -13.76
#